data_AF-A0A6A0HES6-F1
#
_entry.id   AF-A0A6A0HES6-F1
#
_cell.length_a   1.000
_cell.length_b   1.000
_cell.length_c   1.000
_cell.angle_alpha   90.00
_cell.angle_beta   90.00
_cell.angle_gamma   90.00
#
_symmetry.space_group_name_H-M   'P 1'
#
loop_
_entity.id
_entity.type
_entity.pdbx_description
1 polymer ?
#
loop_
_entity_poly.entity_id
_entity_poly.type
_entity_poly.pdbx_seq_one_letter_code
_entity_poly.pdbx_strand_id
1 'polypeptide(L)' 'MRYLLDTHTLLWIAEDDPRLSQKAEFIFLDDANEIYFSLASLWEIAIKVSLGKLALEEPLPFL' A
#
# COMPACT_ATOMS: atom_id res chain seq x y z
N MET A 1 -4.60 -8.15 -15.42
CA MET A 1 -5.96 -8.12 -14.82
C MET A 1 -6.09 -6.90 -13.91
N ARG A 2 -7.29 -6.48 -13.49
CA ARG A 2 -7.45 -5.29 -12.61
C ARG A 2 -7.58 -5.68 -11.14
N TYR A 3 -6.75 -5.09 -10.29
CA TYR A 3 -6.73 -5.34 -8.84
C TYR A 3 -6.86 -4.03 -8.07
N LEU A 4 -7.64 -4.05 -7.00
CA LEU A 4 -7.71 -2.95 -6.04
C LEU A 4 -7.01 -3.41 -4.76
N LEU A 5 -5.94 -2.71 -4.38
CA LEU A 5 -5.21 -3.00 -3.16
C LEU A 5 -5.92 -2.42 -1.94
N ASP A 6 -5.87 -3.17 -0.84
CA ASP A 6 -6.25 -2.65 0.47
C ASP A 6 -5.11 -1.79 1.04
N THR A 7 -5.46 -0.87 1.95
CA THR A 7 -4.53 0.00 2.66
C THR A 7 -3.34 -0.76 3.26
N HIS A 8 -3.57 -1.92 3.89
CA HIS A 8 -2.47 -2.69 4.51
C HIS A 8 -1.49 -3.28 3.49
N THR A 9 -1.97 -3.63 2.29
CA THR A 9 -1.15 -4.21 1.22
C THR A 9 -0.26 -3.13 0.64
N LEU A 10 -0.81 -1.92 0.45
CA LEU A 10 -0.04 -0.76 0.01
C LEU A 10 1.10 -0.42 0.99
N LEU A 11 0.81 -0.43 2.30
CA LEU A 11 1.82 -0.15 3.33
C LEU A 11 2.92 -1.21 3.33
N TRP A 12 2.56 -2.50 3.31
CA TRP A 12 3.55 -3.58 3.30
C TRP A 12 4.41 -3.60 2.04
N ILE A 13 3.85 -3.27 0.89
CA ILE A 13 4.63 -3.13 -0.35
C ILE A 13 5.63 -1.97 -0.23
N ALA A 14 5.22 -0.83 0.33
CA ALA A 14 6.06 0.35 0.44
C ALA A 14 7.24 0.16 1.41
N GLU A 15 7.08 -0.68 2.42
CA GLU A 15 8.09 -0.95 3.46
C GLU A 15 8.84 -2.28 3.26
N ASP A 16 8.63 -2.97 2.12
CA ASP A 16 9.16 -4.32 1.86
C ASP A 16 8.89 -5.29 3.04
N ASP A 17 7.66 -5.22 3.58
CA ASP A 17 7.30 -5.87 4.84
C ASP A 17 7.05 -7.38 4.62
N PRO A 18 7.66 -8.27 5.42
CA PRO A 18 7.53 -9.73 5.27
C PRO A 18 6.11 -10.26 5.53
N ARG A 19 5.19 -9.42 6.04
CA ARG A 19 3.76 -9.75 6.19
C ARG A 19 3.03 -9.74 4.85
N LEU A 20 3.62 -9.18 3.78
CA LEU A 20 3.06 -9.26 2.45
C LEU A 20 2.99 -10.73 1.98
N SER A 21 1.79 -11.17 1.60
CA SER A 21 1.64 -12.52 1.08
C SER A 21 2.33 -12.66 -0.29
N GLN A 22 2.96 -13.81 -0.56
CA GLN A 22 3.57 -14.12 -1.87
C GLN A 22 2.60 -13.93 -3.04
N LYS A 23 1.30 -14.18 -2.83
CA LYS A 23 0.28 -13.94 -3.86
C LYS A 23 0.12 -12.46 -4.18
N ALA A 24 0.08 -11.60 -3.17
CA ALA A 24 -0.05 -10.16 -3.35
C ALA A 24 1.20 -9.57 -4.00
N GLU A 25 2.38 -10.03 -3.57
CA GLU A 25 3.67 -9.69 -4.17
C GLU A 25 3.70 -10.08 -5.67
N PHE A 26 3.35 -11.32 -6.00
CA PHE A 26 3.30 -11.78 -7.40
C PHE A 26 2.32 -10.95 -8.25
N ILE A 27 1.13 -10.64 -7.71
CA ILE A 27 0.15 -9.80 -8.41
C ILE A 27 0.71 -8.39 -8.66
N PHE A 28 1.39 -7.82 -7.67
CA PHE A 28 1.95 -6.46 -7.74
C PHE A 28 3.14 -6.35 -8.70
N LEU A 29 4.00 -7.37 -8.76
CA LEU A 29 5.19 -7.40 -9.62
C LEU A 29 4.91 -7.77 -11.09
N ASP A 30 3.71 -8.26 -11.39
CA ASP A 30 3.33 -8.64 -12.75
C ASP A 30 2.79 -7.43 -13.52
N ASP A 31 3.60 -6.91 -14.45
CA ASP A 31 3.28 -5.75 -15.31
C ASP A 31 2.03 -5.94 -16.19
N ALA A 32 1.53 -7.18 -16.36
CA ALA A 32 0.26 -7.41 -17.05
C ALA A 32 -0.96 -7.05 -16.18
N ASN A 33 -0.75 -6.68 -14.92
CA ASN A 33 -1.78 -6.27 -13.98
C ASN A 33 -1.88 -4.75 -13.87
N GLU A 34 -3.12 -4.28 -13.89
CA GLU A 34 -3.44 -2.90 -13.57
C GLU A 34 -3.75 -2.84 -12.08
N ILE A 35 -2.90 -2.15 -11.33
CA ILE A 35 -3.00 -1.99 -9.89
C ILE A 35 -3.66 -0.65 -9.58
N TYR A 36 -4.72 -0.70 -8.79
CA TYR A 36 -5.46 0.46 -8.30
C TYR A 36 -5.38 0.50 -6.77
N PHE A 37 -5.49 1.70 -6.21
CA PHE A 37 -5.72 1.92 -4.78
C PHE A 37 -6.74 3.04 -4.62
N SER A 38 -7.46 3.03 -3.50
CA SER A 38 -8.49 4.03 -3.22
C SER A 38 -7.86 5.33 -2.71
N LEU A 39 -8.36 6.47 -3.18
CA LEU A 39 -8.03 7.77 -2.59
C LEU A 39 -8.42 7.84 -1.10
N ALA A 40 -9.47 7.13 -0.70
CA ALA A 40 -9.87 7.07 0.70
C ALA A 40 -8.81 6.39 1.58
N SER A 41 -8.10 5.38 1.05
CA SER A 41 -6.99 4.74 1.76
C SER A 41 -5.85 5.72 2.03
N LEU A 42 -5.54 6.61 1.07
CA LEU A 42 -4.55 7.67 1.26
C LEU A 42 -4.95 8.64 2.38
N TRP A 43 -6.20 9.07 2.41
CA TRP A 43 -6.70 9.93 3.49
C TRP A 43 -6.65 9.24 4.85
N GLU A 44 -7.01 7.96 4.93
CA GLU A 44 -6.92 7.20 6.16
C GLU A 44 -5.46 7.11 6.66
N ILE A 45 -4.51 6.84 5.77
CA ILE A 45 -3.07 6.84 6.08
C ILE A 45 -2.65 8.22 6.58
N ALA A 46 -2.94 9.29 5.85
CA ALA A 46 -2.56 10.64 6.22
C ALA A 46 -3.13 11.05 7.59
N ILE A 47 -4.39 10.70 7.87
CA ILE A 47 -5.02 10.94 9.18
C ILE A 47 -4.29 10.15 10.27
N LYS A 48 -4.03 8.85 10.07
CA LYS A 48 -3.33 8.01 11.06
C LYS A 48 -1.91 8.53 11.33
N VAL A 49 -1.18 8.97 10.31
CA VAL A 49 0.15 9.59 10.45
C VAL A 49 0.06 10.89 11.25
N SER A 50 -0.89 11.78 10.92
CA SER A 50 -1.07 13.05 11.64
C SER A 50 -1.45 12.86 13.11
N LEU A 51 -2.14 11.77 13.44
CA LEU A 51 -2.49 11.37 14.80
C LEU A 51 -1.37 10.60 15.52
N GLY A 52 -0.23 10.34 14.87
CA GLY A 52 0.85 9.51 15.42
C GLY A 52 0.48 8.04 15.64
N LYS A 53 -0.59 7.57 14.99
CA LYS A 53 -1.09 6.18 15.08
C LYS A 53 -0.45 5.25 14.04
N LEU A 54 0.23 5.83 13.05
CA LEU A 54 0.99 5.13 12.02
C LEU A 54 2.31 5.88 11.84
N ALA A 55 3.42 5.18 11.95
CA ALA A 55 4.74 5.68 11.56
C ALA A 55 5.08 5.07 10.21
N LEU A 56 5.66 5.87 9.32
CA LEU A 56 6.18 5.42 8.04
C LEU A 56 7.69 5.62 8.08
N GLU A 57 8.46 4.63 7.63
CA GLU A 57 9.93 4.76 7.56
C GLU A 57 10.34 5.81 6.52
N GLU A 58 9.64 5.82 5.38
CA GLU A 58 9.78 6.83 4.34
C GLU A 58 8.41 7.41 3.95
N PRO A 59 8.35 8.66 3.45
CA PRO A 59 7.13 9.18 2.85
C PRO A 59 6.70 8.27 1.71
N LEU A 60 5.41 7.92 1.65
CA LEU A 60 4.91 7.17 0.51
C LEU A 60 5.16 7.99 -0.76
N PRO A 61 5.69 7.41 -1.85
CA PRO A 61 6.17 8.15 -3.02
C PRO A 61 5.08 8.95 -3.77
N PHE A 62 3.82 8.79 -3.37
CA PHE A 62 2.63 9.45 -3.91
C PHE A 62 1.92 10.38 -2.88
N LEU A 63 2.47 10.55 -1.69
CA LEU A 63 2.05 11.52 -0.66
C LEU A 63 3.15 12.57 -0.45
#